data_AF-A0A9E0ZXC8-F1
#
_entry.id   AF-A0A9E0ZXC8-F1
#
_cell.length_a   1.000
_cell.length_b   1.000
_cell.length_c   1.000
_cell.angle_alpha   90.00
_cell.angle_beta   90.00
_cell.angle_gamma   90.00
#
_symmetry.space_group_name_H-M   'P 1'
#
loop_
_entity.id
_entity.type
_entity.pdbx_description
1 polymer ?
#
loop_
_entity_poly.entity_id
_entity_poly.type
_entity_poly.pdbx_seq_one_letter_code
_entity_poly.pdbx_strand_id
1 'polypeptide(L)'
;MIHKTWQSEVYHRGGEKDCYPDLEEITGLGRVDGLCGAHCRHGYHPFFPGISERAYSRKQLREIDPPSFTYKGKVYTTYEATQKQRDMETVIRKTKRELIGYESAGLKDDYIAAAVKLKRQRDAYKEFSYLADMAQQKELTQIYGFGHSQESKAAWANRKEIEKYSKIHYNKNGTIVVTDDWKEKKHPRIPSQYKGNAVIEIASQNGKQIDRSIFDADGKLQKQVHSGAHGNPKCHPYKEHGEHVHEYMREENAHVR
;
A
#
# COMPACT_ATOMS: atom_id res chain seq x y z
N MET A 1 16.09 -19.80 -13.78
CA MET A 1 16.31 -20.17 -15.19
C MET A 1 14.96 -20.12 -15.91
N ILE A 2 14.90 -19.55 -17.11
CA ILE A 2 13.61 -19.40 -17.83
C ILE A 2 13.31 -20.72 -18.54
N HIS A 3 12.50 -21.57 -17.91
CA HIS A 3 12.04 -22.86 -18.48
C HIS A 3 11.20 -22.71 -19.77
N LYS A 4 10.83 -21.47 -20.16
CA LYS A 4 10.16 -21.16 -21.44
C LYS A 4 10.96 -21.64 -22.65
N THR A 5 12.29 -21.68 -22.55
CA THR A 5 13.18 -22.05 -23.65
C THR A 5 13.06 -23.53 -24.08
N TRP A 6 12.61 -24.41 -23.17
CA TRP A 6 12.37 -25.82 -23.47
C TRP A 6 10.97 -26.09 -24.03
N GLN A 7 10.08 -25.09 -24.00
CA GLN A 7 8.68 -25.27 -24.32
C GLN A 7 8.50 -25.62 -25.81
N SER A 8 7.87 -26.79 -26.05
CA SER A 8 7.62 -27.35 -27.39
C SER A 8 8.85 -27.64 -28.24
N GLU A 9 10.05 -27.65 -27.69
CA GLU A 9 11.23 -28.18 -28.39
C GLU A 9 11.25 -29.72 -28.33
N VAL A 10 11.93 -30.33 -29.30
CA VAL A 10 12.08 -31.79 -29.40
C VAL A 10 13.52 -32.14 -29.11
N TYR A 11 13.70 -33.13 -28.23
CA TYR A 11 15.00 -33.59 -27.76
C TYR A 11 15.10 -35.10 -27.96
N HIS A 12 16.32 -35.60 -28.16
CA HIS A 12 16.61 -37.02 -28.12
C HIS A 12 17.04 -37.43 -26.72
N ARG A 13 16.64 -38.62 -26.28
CA ARG A 13 17.06 -39.17 -24.97
C ARG A 13 18.22 -40.13 -25.18
N GLY A 14 19.36 -39.87 -24.54
CA GLY A 14 20.55 -40.74 -24.60
C GLY A 14 21.60 -40.28 -25.61
N GLY A 15 21.77 -38.97 -25.77
CA GLY A 15 22.73 -38.30 -26.64
C GLY A 15 22.06 -37.50 -27.75
N GLU A 16 22.81 -36.57 -28.35
CA GLU A 16 22.38 -35.86 -29.57
C GLU A 16 22.30 -36.84 -30.76
N LYS A 17 21.16 -36.87 -31.44
CA LYS A 17 20.92 -37.78 -32.57
C LYS A 17 19.83 -37.25 -33.50
N ASP A 18 19.95 -37.56 -34.80
CA ASP A 18 18.93 -37.25 -35.83
C ASP A 18 18.51 -35.77 -35.84
N CYS A 19 19.48 -34.87 -35.63
CA CYS A 19 19.32 -33.42 -35.51
C CYS A 19 18.54 -32.94 -34.27
N TYR A 20 18.34 -33.80 -33.27
CA TYR A 20 17.75 -33.45 -31.99
C TYR A 20 18.82 -33.40 -30.91
N PRO A 21 18.93 -32.28 -30.16
CA PRO A 21 19.87 -32.16 -29.07
C PRO A 21 19.50 -33.10 -27.90
N ASP A 22 20.48 -33.41 -27.06
CA ASP A 22 20.26 -34.28 -25.90
C ASP A 22 19.34 -33.64 -24.85
N LEU A 23 18.36 -34.41 -24.39
CA LEU A 23 17.36 -33.99 -23.42
C LEU A 23 17.98 -33.72 -22.04
N GLU A 24 18.87 -34.60 -21.58
CA GLU A 24 19.42 -34.54 -20.22
C GLU A 24 20.46 -33.41 -20.09
N GLU A 25 21.31 -33.25 -21.11
CA GLU A 25 22.34 -32.21 -21.17
C GLU A 25 21.73 -30.81 -21.29
N ILE A 26 20.80 -30.61 -22.23
CA ILE A 26 20.24 -29.27 -22.48
C ILE A 26 19.23 -28.84 -21.43
N THR A 27 18.42 -29.79 -20.93
CA THR A 27 17.34 -29.45 -20.01
C THR A 27 17.67 -29.75 -18.55
N GLY A 28 18.81 -30.41 -18.28
CA GLY A 28 19.19 -30.83 -16.94
C GLY A 28 18.21 -31.85 -16.34
N LEU A 29 17.47 -32.59 -17.17
CA LEU A 29 16.48 -33.57 -16.71
C LEU A 29 17.09 -34.49 -15.64
N GLY A 30 16.42 -34.61 -14.49
CA GLY A 30 16.91 -35.36 -13.33
C GLY A 30 17.68 -34.52 -12.29
N ARG A 31 18.00 -33.26 -12.59
CA ARG A 31 18.56 -32.29 -11.63
C ARG A 31 17.44 -31.49 -10.97
N VAL A 32 17.70 -30.98 -9.76
CA VAL A 32 16.72 -30.19 -8.99
C VAL A 32 16.31 -28.90 -9.72
N ASP A 33 17.23 -28.32 -10.48
CA ASP A 33 17.07 -27.10 -11.27
C ASP A 33 16.73 -27.36 -12.76
N GLY A 34 16.62 -28.63 -13.17
CA GLY A 34 16.34 -29.02 -14.54
C GLY A 34 14.86 -29.22 -14.87
N LEU A 35 14.59 -29.73 -16.07
CA LEU A 35 13.24 -30.12 -16.52
C LEU A 35 12.61 -31.11 -15.54
N CYS A 36 11.35 -30.87 -15.20
CA CYS A 36 10.61 -31.60 -14.15
C CYS A 36 11.22 -31.49 -12.73
N GLY A 37 12.14 -30.56 -12.49
CA GLY A 37 12.73 -30.26 -11.18
C GLY A 37 11.80 -29.49 -10.21
N ALA A 38 12.33 -29.06 -9.06
CA ALA A 38 11.55 -28.58 -7.90
C ALA A 38 10.63 -27.36 -8.16
N HIS A 39 10.92 -26.58 -9.20
CA HIS A 39 10.14 -25.41 -9.60
C HIS A 39 9.65 -25.46 -11.06
N CYS A 40 9.76 -26.62 -11.72
CA CYS A 40 9.37 -26.82 -13.11
C CYS A 40 8.11 -27.69 -13.14
N ARG A 41 6.96 -27.11 -13.55
CA ARG A 41 5.71 -27.88 -13.76
C ARG A 41 5.58 -28.41 -15.19
N HIS A 42 6.69 -28.49 -15.91
CA HIS A 42 6.70 -28.99 -17.28
C HIS A 42 6.63 -30.51 -17.25
N GLY A 43 5.89 -31.07 -18.20
CA GLY A 43 5.98 -32.47 -18.57
C GLY A 43 6.57 -32.60 -19.97
N TYR A 44 6.98 -33.80 -20.32
CA TYR A 44 7.39 -34.17 -21.67
C TYR A 44 6.70 -35.47 -22.06
N HIS A 45 6.53 -35.70 -23.36
CA HIS A 45 5.89 -36.88 -23.92
C HIS A 45 6.73 -37.42 -25.09
N PRO A 46 6.62 -38.71 -25.45
CA PRO A 46 7.25 -39.24 -26.65
C PRO A 46 6.87 -38.40 -27.88
N PHE A 47 7.83 -38.19 -28.78
CA PHE A 47 7.64 -37.52 -30.06
C PHE A 47 8.12 -38.45 -31.18
N PHE A 48 7.24 -38.76 -32.13
CA PHE A 48 7.54 -39.65 -33.24
C PHE A 48 7.76 -38.82 -34.51
N PRO A 49 8.99 -38.75 -35.06
CA PRO A 49 9.26 -38.01 -36.29
C PRO A 49 8.34 -38.44 -37.43
N GLY A 50 7.71 -37.46 -38.11
CA GLY A 50 6.79 -37.70 -39.23
C GLY A 50 5.36 -38.09 -38.85
N ILE A 51 5.07 -38.34 -37.57
CA ILE A 51 3.71 -38.64 -37.07
C ILE A 51 3.26 -37.59 -36.06
N SER A 52 4.13 -37.21 -35.13
CA SER A 52 3.84 -36.23 -34.09
C SER A 52 4.08 -34.81 -34.59
N GLU A 53 3.20 -33.90 -34.18
CA GLU A 53 3.35 -32.46 -34.39
C GLU A 53 3.75 -31.76 -33.09
N ARG A 54 4.46 -30.64 -33.20
CA ARG A 54 4.80 -29.82 -32.03
C ARG A 54 3.52 -29.20 -31.47
N ALA A 55 3.37 -29.22 -30.14
CA ALA A 55 2.20 -28.66 -29.46
C ALA A 55 1.99 -27.15 -29.74
N TYR A 56 3.07 -26.39 -29.92
CA TYR A 56 3.03 -24.99 -30.34
C TYR A 56 3.97 -24.76 -31.52
N SER A 57 3.49 -24.02 -32.52
CA SER A 57 4.34 -23.49 -33.59
C SER A 57 5.31 -22.43 -33.06
N ARG A 58 6.40 -22.17 -33.79
CA ARG A 58 7.35 -21.10 -33.44
C ARG A 58 6.70 -19.72 -33.33
N LYS A 59 5.65 -19.46 -34.13
CA LYS A 59 4.88 -18.21 -34.06
C LYS A 59 4.10 -18.13 -32.75
N GLN A 60 3.38 -19.20 -32.40
CA GLN A 60 2.66 -19.28 -31.13
C GLN A 60 3.62 -19.14 -29.94
N LEU A 61 4.79 -19.79 -29.93
CA LEU A 61 5.78 -19.67 -28.85
C LEU A 61 6.27 -18.23 -28.64
N ARG A 62 6.39 -17.44 -29.72
CA ARG A 62 6.76 -16.02 -29.64
C ARG A 62 5.62 -15.16 -29.08
N GLU A 63 4.38 -15.54 -29.34
CA GLU A 63 3.15 -14.84 -28.95
C GLU A 63 2.54 -15.39 -27.63
N ILE A 64 3.15 -16.40 -26.99
CA ILE A 64 2.64 -17.03 -25.75
C ILE A 64 2.48 -16.02 -24.62
N ASP A 65 3.44 -15.09 -24.49
CA ASP A 65 3.37 -14.07 -23.45
C ASP A 65 2.62 -12.86 -24.00
N PRO A 66 1.58 -12.37 -23.30
CA PRO A 66 0.97 -11.09 -23.65
C PRO A 66 2.00 -9.96 -23.68
N PRO A 67 1.72 -8.87 -24.42
CA PRO A 67 2.61 -7.73 -24.49
C PRO A 67 2.89 -7.16 -23.10
N SER A 68 4.13 -6.72 -22.89
CA SER A 68 4.51 -6.06 -21.64
C SER A 68 3.68 -4.78 -21.43
N PHE A 69 3.42 -4.44 -20.17
CA PHE A 69 2.71 -3.20 -19.81
C PHE A 69 3.54 -2.34 -18.87
N THR A 70 3.16 -1.06 -18.74
CA THR A 70 3.83 -0.12 -17.85
C THR A 70 2.99 0.14 -16.60
N TYR A 71 3.62 0.06 -15.43
CA TYR A 71 3.02 0.45 -14.16
C TYR A 71 4.00 1.30 -13.36
N LYS A 72 3.57 2.51 -12.97
CA LYS A 72 4.39 3.48 -12.21
C LYS A 72 5.79 3.72 -12.82
N GLY A 73 5.85 3.85 -14.14
CA GLY A 73 7.09 4.09 -14.88
C GLY A 73 8.00 2.88 -15.07
N LYS A 74 7.62 1.69 -14.59
CA LYS A 74 8.34 0.43 -14.85
C LYS A 74 7.57 -0.44 -15.85
N VAL A 75 8.28 -0.96 -16.84
CA VAL A 75 7.77 -1.97 -17.78
C VAL A 75 7.83 -3.35 -17.12
N TYR A 76 6.76 -4.12 -17.26
CA TYR A 76 6.62 -5.47 -16.71
C TYR A 76 6.35 -6.47 -17.83
N THR A 77 7.15 -7.53 -17.88
CA THR A 77 6.79 -8.76 -18.60
C THR A 77 5.72 -9.54 -17.84
N THR A 78 5.02 -10.48 -18.50
CA THR A 78 4.00 -11.34 -17.87
C THR A 78 4.52 -12.09 -16.65
N TYR A 79 5.76 -12.59 -16.73
CA TYR A 79 6.42 -13.29 -15.63
C TYR A 79 6.66 -12.37 -14.44
N GLU A 80 7.26 -11.20 -14.67
CA GLU A 80 7.49 -10.20 -13.62
C GLU A 80 6.19 -9.67 -13.01
N ALA A 81 5.14 -9.56 -13.82
CA ALA A 81 3.82 -9.15 -13.36
C ALA A 81 3.21 -10.18 -12.41
N THR A 82 3.34 -11.46 -12.73
CA THR A 82 2.91 -12.55 -11.86
C THR A 82 3.67 -12.50 -10.53
N GLN A 83 4.99 -12.36 -10.56
CA GLN A 83 5.79 -12.21 -9.32
C GLN A 83 5.33 -10.99 -8.52
N LYS A 84 5.10 -9.87 -9.20
CA LYS A 84 4.68 -8.64 -8.55
C LYS A 84 3.30 -8.77 -7.89
N GLN A 85 2.36 -9.49 -8.50
CA GLN A 85 1.08 -9.83 -7.86
C GLN A 85 1.31 -10.62 -6.56
N ARG A 86 2.19 -11.63 -6.55
CA ARG A 86 2.51 -12.42 -5.35
C ARG A 86 3.09 -11.57 -4.21
N ASP A 87 3.94 -10.62 -4.55
CA ASP A 87 4.48 -9.67 -3.57
C ASP A 87 3.36 -8.81 -2.97
N MET A 88 2.48 -8.26 -3.82
CA MET A 88 1.33 -7.46 -3.37
C MET A 88 0.39 -8.27 -2.48
N GLU A 89 0.08 -9.51 -2.86
CA GLU A 89 -0.75 -10.44 -2.08
C GLU A 89 -0.12 -10.74 -0.71
N THR A 90 1.19 -10.95 -0.66
CA THR A 90 1.95 -11.19 0.58
C THR A 90 1.89 -9.99 1.51
N VAL A 91 2.06 -8.79 0.95
CA VAL A 91 1.97 -7.53 1.69
C VAL A 91 0.53 -7.30 2.22
N ILE A 92 -0.49 -7.59 1.43
CA ILE A 92 -1.90 -7.53 1.87
C ILE A 92 -2.14 -8.50 3.03
N ARG A 93 -1.69 -9.76 2.92
CA ARG A 93 -1.81 -10.73 4.02
C ARG A 93 -1.11 -10.26 5.28
N LYS A 94 0.09 -9.67 5.16
CA LYS A 94 0.82 -9.10 6.29
C LYS A 94 -0.02 -8.04 7.00
N THR A 95 -0.57 -7.07 6.27
CA THR A 95 -1.37 -6.00 6.87
C THR A 95 -2.69 -6.50 7.46
N LYS A 96 -3.31 -7.54 6.88
CA LYS A 96 -4.46 -8.20 7.52
C LYS A 96 -4.08 -8.85 8.86
N ARG A 97 -2.90 -9.47 8.98
CA ARG A 97 -2.42 -10.03 10.26
C ARG A 97 -2.12 -8.92 11.28
N GLU A 98 -1.53 -7.81 10.83
CA GLU A 98 -1.29 -6.62 11.66
C GLU A 98 -2.62 -6.10 12.25
N LEU A 99 -3.69 -6.01 11.44
CA LEU A 99 -5.01 -5.58 11.90
C LEU A 99 -5.59 -6.47 13.01
N ILE A 100 -5.49 -7.79 12.87
CA ILE A 100 -5.91 -8.73 13.92
C ILE A 100 -5.12 -8.46 15.20
N GLY A 101 -3.79 -8.34 15.09
CA GLY A 101 -2.92 -8.08 16.23
C GLY A 101 -3.25 -6.77 16.95
N TYR A 102 -3.41 -5.67 16.20
CA TYR A 102 -3.76 -4.36 16.78
C TYR A 102 -5.14 -4.36 17.44
N GLU A 103 -6.10 -5.07 16.86
CA GLU A 103 -7.42 -5.23 17.47
C GLU A 103 -7.33 -5.97 18.80
N SER A 104 -6.62 -7.10 18.84
CA SER A 104 -6.41 -7.87 20.08
C SER A 104 -5.65 -7.09 21.15
N ALA A 105 -4.69 -6.26 20.75
CA ALA A 105 -3.91 -5.43 21.66
C ALA A 105 -4.63 -4.13 22.09
N GLY A 106 -5.80 -3.80 21.53
CA GLY A 106 -6.52 -2.56 21.80
C GLY A 106 -5.84 -1.30 21.25
N LEU A 107 -4.89 -1.43 20.32
CA LEU A 107 -4.13 -0.34 19.72
C LEU A 107 -4.93 0.33 18.59
N LYS A 108 -5.84 1.23 18.96
CA LYS A 108 -6.81 1.85 18.05
C LYS A 108 -6.17 2.68 16.93
N ASP A 109 -5.18 3.49 17.24
CA ASP A 109 -4.54 4.37 16.24
C ASP A 109 -3.76 3.56 15.20
N ASP A 110 -3.03 2.53 15.65
CA ASP A 110 -2.32 1.60 14.77
C ASP A 110 -3.29 0.79 13.90
N TYR A 111 -4.43 0.37 14.47
CA TYR A 111 -5.49 -0.30 13.72
C TYR A 111 -6.03 0.59 12.60
N ILE A 112 -6.32 1.87 12.88
CA ILE A 112 -6.82 2.83 11.89
C ILE A 112 -5.77 3.03 10.78
N ALA A 113 -4.50 3.24 11.15
CA ALA A 113 -3.42 3.40 10.18
C ALA A 113 -3.26 2.16 9.28
N ALA A 114 -3.32 0.97 9.84
CA ALA A 114 -3.27 -0.29 9.09
C ALA A 114 -4.50 -0.48 8.19
N ALA A 115 -5.69 -0.05 8.61
CA ALA A 115 -6.91 -0.13 7.81
C ALA A 115 -6.85 0.77 6.57
N VAL A 116 -6.35 2.01 6.73
CA VAL A 116 -6.08 2.92 5.60
C VAL A 116 -5.04 2.32 4.65
N LYS A 117 -3.96 1.77 5.20
CA LYS A 117 -2.92 1.08 4.41
C LYS A 117 -3.48 -0.10 3.62
N LEU A 118 -4.32 -0.93 4.23
CA LEU A 118 -4.96 -2.08 3.57
C LEU A 118 -5.82 -1.64 2.38
N LYS A 119 -6.59 -0.55 2.53
CA LYS A 119 -7.40 0.00 1.43
C LYS A 119 -6.52 0.41 0.25
N ARG A 120 -5.44 1.15 0.51
CA ARG A 120 -4.48 1.58 -0.53
C ARG A 120 -3.80 0.40 -1.24
N GLN A 121 -3.42 -0.64 -0.49
CA GLN A 121 -2.81 -1.86 -1.06
C GLN A 121 -3.77 -2.59 -1.99
N ARG A 122 -5.05 -2.69 -1.61
CA ARG A 122 -6.08 -3.33 -2.44
C ARG A 122 -6.37 -2.58 -3.72
N ASP A 123 -6.44 -1.26 -3.63
CA ASP A 123 -6.68 -0.42 -4.80
C ASP A 123 -5.49 -0.52 -5.78
N ALA A 124 -4.26 -0.50 -5.26
CA ALA A 124 -3.06 -0.73 -6.07
C ALA A 124 -3.03 -2.14 -6.69
N TYR A 125 -3.41 -3.18 -5.94
CA TYR A 125 -3.48 -4.55 -6.47
C TYR A 125 -4.56 -4.69 -7.56
N LYS A 126 -5.72 -4.06 -7.37
CA LYS A 126 -6.81 -4.05 -8.36
C LYS A 126 -6.37 -3.34 -9.64
N GLU A 127 -5.79 -2.16 -9.52
CA GLU A 127 -5.25 -1.38 -10.64
C GLU A 127 -4.16 -2.14 -11.38
N PHE A 128 -3.18 -2.69 -10.65
CA PHE A 128 -2.10 -3.46 -11.23
C PHE A 128 -2.60 -4.69 -11.99
N SER A 129 -3.51 -5.44 -11.40
CA SER A 129 -4.07 -6.64 -12.02
C SER A 129 -4.88 -6.29 -13.28
N TYR A 130 -5.61 -5.18 -13.24
CA TYR A 130 -6.34 -4.67 -14.41
C TYR A 130 -5.40 -4.28 -15.55
N LEU A 131 -4.34 -3.52 -15.26
CA LEU A 131 -3.35 -3.12 -16.27
C LEU A 131 -2.54 -4.29 -16.82
N ALA A 132 -2.32 -5.31 -16.01
CA ALA A 132 -1.66 -6.54 -16.40
C ALA A 132 -2.55 -7.50 -17.22
N ASP A 133 -3.84 -7.20 -17.35
CA ASP A 133 -4.88 -8.12 -17.85
C ASP A 133 -4.87 -9.48 -17.13
N MET A 134 -4.70 -9.43 -15.81
CA MET A 134 -4.62 -10.60 -14.94
C MET A 134 -5.77 -10.64 -13.95
N ALA A 135 -6.34 -11.82 -13.72
CA ALA A 135 -7.33 -12.01 -12.68
C ALA A 135 -6.73 -11.81 -11.28
N GLN A 136 -7.53 -11.24 -10.37
CA GLN A 136 -7.19 -11.15 -8.95
C GLN A 136 -7.44 -12.51 -8.28
N GLN A 137 -6.44 -13.02 -7.57
CA GLN A 137 -6.50 -14.30 -6.85
C GLN A 137 -6.87 -14.04 -5.38
N LYS A 138 -8.17 -13.85 -5.12
CA LYS A 138 -8.68 -13.41 -3.81
C LYS A 138 -8.35 -14.39 -2.69
N GLU A 139 -8.35 -15.68 -3.01
CA GLU A 139 -8.07 -16.81 -2.14
C GLU A 139 -6.69 -16.66 -1.49
N LEU A 140 -5.73 -16.10 -2.22
CA LEU A 140 -4.35 -15.92 -1.76
C LEU A 140 -4.16 -14.74 -0.83
N THR A 141 -5.15 -13.86 -0.74
CA THR A 141 -5.15 -12.76 0.24
C THR A 141 -5.94 -13.12 1.50
N GLN A 142 -6.59 -14.28 1.54
CA GLN A 142 -7.36 -14.74 2.69
C GLN A 142 -6.41 -15.17 3.81
N ILE A 143 -6.76 -14.82 5.04
CA ILE A 143 -6.07 -15.28 6.24
C ILE A 143 -7.09 -15.74 7.26
N TYR A 144 -6.71 -16.72 8.08
CA TYR A 144 -7.53 -17.13 9.23
C TYR A 144 -7.74 -15.94 10.19
N GLY A 145 -8.94 -15.81 10.74
CA GLY A 145 -9.32 -14.71 11.63
C GLY A 145 -9.73 -13.41 10.92
N PHE A 146 -9.40 -13.21 9.64
CA PHE A 146 -9.81 -12.02 8.87
C PHE A 146 -10.98 -12.33 7.92
N GLY A 147 -12.17 -12.45 8.52
CA GLY A 147 -13.42 -12.70 7.79
C GLY A 147 -14.21 -11.43 7.48
N HIS A 148 -15.46 -11.60 7.04
CA HIS A 148 -16.35 -10.51 6.62
C HIS A 148 -16.53 -9.41 7.69
N SER A 149 -16.63 -9.78 8.97
CA SER A 149 -16.72 -8.81 10.07
C SER A 149 -15.48 -7.90 10.14
N GLN A 150 -14.30 -8.50 10.07
CA GLN A 150 -13.03 -7.76 10.09
C GLN A 150 -12.86 -6.87 8.86
N GLU A 151 -13.28 -7.37 7.69
CA GLU A 151 -13.34 -6.59 6.46
C GLU A 151 -14.21 -5.34 6.62
N SER A 152 -15.42 -5.51 7.15
CA SER A 152 -16.36 -4.42 7.37
C SER A 152 -15.84 -3.38 8.37
N LYS A 153 -15.25 -3.86 9.48
CA LYS A 153 -14.67 -3.01 10.52
C LYS A 153 -13.49 -2.18 10.00
N ALA A 154 -12.56 -2.80 9.28
CA ALA A 154 -11.44 -2.10 8.67
C ALA A 154 -11.92 -1.07 7.64
N ALA A 155 -12.90 -1.43 6.80
CA ALA A 155 -13.47 -0.51 5.83
C ALA A 155 -14.18 0.69 6.51
N TRP A 156 -14.90 0.45 7.60
CA TRP A 156 -15.55 1.51 8.39
C TRP A 156 -14.52 2.43 9.04
N ALA A 157 -13.47 1.88 9.64
CA ALA A 157 -12.38 2.66 10.24
C ALA A 157 -11.71 3.56 9.19
N ASN A 158 -11.41 3.03 8.01
CA ASN A 158 -10.87 3.82 6.89
C ASN A 158 -11.83 4.94 6.46
N ARG A 159 -13.14 4.66 6.31
CA ARG A 159 -14.12 5.69 5.94
C ARG A 159 -14.20 6.80 6.99
N LYS A 160 -14.19 6.43 8.28
CA LYS A 160 -14.22 7.39 9.38
C LYS A 160 -12.95 8.25 9.42
N GLU A 161 -11.78 7.66 9.20
CA GLU A 161 -10.53 8.40 9.14
C GLU A 161 -10.51 9.38 7.95
N ILE A 162 -11.01 8.98 6.78
CA ILE A 162 -11.12 9.90 5.63
C ILE A 162 -12.08 11.05 5.95
N GLU A 163 -13.26 10.75 6.50
CA GLU A 163 -14.25 11.77 6.84
C GLU A 163 -13.77 12.71 7.95
N LYS A 164 -12.96 12.21 8.88
CA LYS A 164 -12.35 13.00 9.96
C LYS A 164 -11.51 14.18 9.43
N TYR A 165 -10.83 14.01 8.30
CA TYR A 165 -9.99 15.05 7.68
C TYR A 165 -10.57 15.62 6.37
N SER A 166 -11.81 15.27 6.00
CA SER A 166 -12.42 15.73 4.75
C SER A 166 -12.63 17.25 4.73
N LYS A 167 -12.92 17.82 5.91
CA LYS A 167 -13.05 19.27 6.18
C LYS A 167 -12.96 19.52 7.67
N ILE A 168 -12.84 20.78 8.06
CA ILE A 168 -13.02 21.17 9.47
C ILE A 168 -14.51 21.02 9.82
N HIS A 169 -14.78 20.27 10.89
CA HIS A 169 -16.13 20.02 11.38
C HIS A 169 -16.44 20.89 12.59
N TYR A 170 -17.72 21.23 12.77
CA TYR A 170 -18.22 22.03 13.89
C TYR A 170 -19.43 21.35 14.55
N ASN A 171 -19.51 21.45 15.87
CA ASN A 171 -20.68 21.05 16.64
C ASN A 171 -21.84 22.04 16.41
N LYS A 172 -23.07 21.63 16.78
CA LYS A 172 -24.28 22.47 16.64
C LYS A 172 -24.18 23.81 17.37
N ASN A 173 -23.40 23.88 18.44
CA ASN A 173 -23.15 25.09 19.23
C ASN A 173 -22.01 25.96 18.67
N GLY A 174 -21.48 25.64 17.48
CA GLY A 174 -20.42 26.39 16.82
C GLY A 174 -19.00 26.05 17.28
N THR A 175 -18.80 25.13 18.23
CA THR A 175 -17.44 24.73 18.64
C THR A 175 -16.79 23.83 17.60
N ILE A 176 -15.50 24.06 17.35
CA ILE A 176 -14.71 23.26 16.41
C ILE A 176 -14.54 21.82 16.93
N VAL A 177 -14.68 20.83 16.04
CA VAL A 177 -14.44 19.42 16.36
C VAL A 177 -12.94 19.15 16.30
N VAL A 178 -12.40 18.61 17.38
CA VAL A 178 -10.99 18.23 17.48
C VAL A 178 -10.77 16.95 16.68
N THR A 179 -9.76 16.95 15.80
CA THR A 179 -9.35 15.73 15.10
C THR A 179 -8.37 14.95 15.97
N ASP A 180 -7.36 15.60 16.52
CA ASP A 180 -6.28 14.92 17.21
C ASP A 180 -6.10 15.46 18.63
N ASP A 181 -6.39 14.60 19.60
CA ASP A 181 -6.25 14.92 21.01
C ASP A 181 -4.83 14.60 21.49
N TRP A 182 -4.03 15.65 21.70
CA TRP A 182 -2.64 15.54 22.14
C TRP A 182 -2.46 16.04 23.58
N LYS A 183 -3.54 16.14 24.36
CA LYS A 183 -3.48 16.62 25.75
C LYS A 183 -2.52 15.83 26.64
N GLU A 184 -2.37 14.54 26.39
CA GLU A 184 -1.49 13.66 27.20
C GLU A 184 -0.04 13.61 26.70
N LYS A 185 0.27 14.21 25.54
CA LYS A 185 1.64 14.18 25.01
C LYS A 185 2.54 15.08 25.85
N LYS A 186 3.68 14.53 26.30
CA LYS A 186 4.74 15.32 26.96
C LYS A 186 5.51 16.13 25.91
N HIS A 187 5.54 17.45 26.09
CA HIS A 187 6.22 18.41 25.20
C HIS A 187 5.86 18.27 23.70
N PRO A 188 4.57 18.40 23.33
CA PRO A 188 4.15 18.27 21.94
C PRO A 188 4.72 19.42 21.10
N ARG A 189 5.41 19.08 20.01
CA ARG A 189 5.86 20.05 19.01
C ARG A 189 4.86 20.08 17.86
N ILE A 190 4.23 21.24 17.65
CA ILE A 190 3.34 21.44 16.50
C ILE A 190 4.19 21.56 15.24
N PRO A 191 3.97 20.71 14.22
CA PRO A 191 4.65 20.85 12.95
C PRO A 191 4.02 21.99 12.14
N SER A 192 4.81 22.61 11.26
CA SER A 192 4.28 23.58 10.29
C SER A 192 3.40 22.93 9.22
N GLN A 193 3.55 21.61 9.02
CA GLN A 193 2.82 20.79 8.06
C GLN A 193 2.32 19.52 8.74
N TYR A 194 1.04 19.19 8.54
CA TYR A 194 0.39 17.99 9.05
C TYR A 194 -0.69 17.50 8.06
N LYS A 195 -1.70 16.77 8.54
CA LYS A 195 -2.87 16.36 7.76
C LYS A 195 -3.75 17.57 7.45
N GLY A 196 -4.29 17.61 6.23
CA GLY A 196 -5.25 18.62 5.81
C GLY A 196 -6.47 18.67 6.73
N ASN A 197 -6.97 19.87 7.00
CA ASN A 197 -8.12 20.15 7.85
C ASN A 197 -8.00 19.63 9.30
N ALA A 198 -6.79 19.30 9.75
CA ALA A 198 -6.58 18.82 11.10
C ALA A 198 -6.79 19.93 12.14
N VAL A 199 -7.31 19.53 13.29
CA VAL A 199 -7.47 20.37 14.47
C VAL A 199 -6.84 19.61 15.63
N ILE A 200 -5.64 20.04 16.03
CA ILE A 200 -4.89 19.43 17.11
C ILE A 200 -5.21 20.20 18.40
N GLU A 201 -5.60 19.48 19.45
CA GLU A 201 -5.82 20.05 20.78
C GLU A 201 -4.70 19.61 21.74
N ILE A 202 -4.09 20.58 22.42
CA ILE A 202 -2.98 20.37 23.36
C ILE A 202 -3.34 20.97 24.71
N ALA A 203 -2.90 20.31 25.77
CA ALA A 203 -2.92 20.84 27.12
C ALA A 203 -1.55 21.46 27.45
N SER A 204 -1.56 22.71 27.89
CA SER A 204 -0.41 23.47 28.37
C SER A 204 -0.57 23.81 29.85
N GLN A 205 0.51 24.29 30.48
CA GLN A 205 0.51 24.73 31.90
C GLN A 205 -0.06 23.65 32.85
N ASN A 206 0.40 22.40 32.70
CA ASN A 206 -0.09 21.24 33.47
C ASN A 206 -1.62 21.03 33.36
N GLY A 207 -2.19 21.27 32.18
CA GLY A 207 -3.62 21.07 31.93
C GLY A 207 -4.51 22.28 32.18
N LYS A 208 -3.95 23.40 32.66
CA LYS A 208 -4.71 24.63 32.93
C LYS A 208 -5.10 25.41 31.68
N GLN A 209 -4.37 25.22 30.59
CA GLN A 209 -4.58 25.92 29.33
C GLN A 209 -4.82 24.92 28.20
N ILE A 210 -5.80 25.17 27.35
CA ILE A 210 -6.09 24.35 26.16
C ILE A 210 -5.79 25.18 24.92
N ASP A 211 -4.87 24.67 24.11
CA ASP A 211 -4.41 25.30 22.89
C ASP A 211 -4.87 24.47 21.70
N ARG A 212 -5.31 25.14 20.63
CA ARG A 212 -5.73 24.49 19.38
C ARG A 212 -4.91 24.96 18.20
N SER A 213 -4.35 24.02 17.46
CA SER A 213 -3.66 24.28 16.19
C SER A 213 -4.52 23.78 15.03
N ILE A 214 -4.84 24.66 14.11
CA ILE A 214 -5.76 24.44 12.99
C ILE A 214 -4.96 24.47 11.70
N PHE A 215 -5.11 23.42 10.90
CA PHE A 215 -4.45 23.26 9.61
C PHE A 215 -5.44 23.49 8.47
N ASP A 216 -4.96 24.08 7.38
CA ASP A 216 -5.74 24.25 6.15
C ASP A 216 -5.91 22.93 5.38
N ALA A 217 -6.62 22.96 4.25
CA ALA A 217 -6.87 21.79 3.42
C ALA A 217 -5.59 21.14 2.85
N ASP A 218 -4.53 21.94 2.64
CA ASP A 218 -3.22 21.45 2.19
C ASP A 218 -2.38 20.90 3.34
N GLY A 219 -2.85 21.03 4.58
CA GLY A 219 -2.20 20.57 5.79
C GLY A 219 -1.15 21.53 6.34
N LYS A 220 -1.16 22.81 5.96
CA LYS A 220 -0.29 23.83 6.53
C LYS A 220 -0.92 24.44 7.77
N LEU A 221 -0.11 24.78 8.75
CA LEU A 221 -0.57 25.46 9.95
C LEU A 221 -1.15 26.83 9.58
N GLN A 222 -2.44 27.03 9.84
CA GLN A 222 -3.16 28.24 9.49
C GLN A 222 -3.38 29.13 10.71
N LYS A 223 -3.73 28.53 11.85
CA LYS A 223 -4.14 29.28 13.04
C LYS A 223 -3.81 28.53 14.32
N GLN A 224 -3.33 29.24 15.33
CA GLN A 224 -3.22 28.75 16.69
C GLN A 224 -4.05 29.61 17.64
N VAL A 225 -4.91 28.97 18.41
CA VAL A 225 -5.81 29.61 19.38
C VAL A 225 -5.37 29.21 20.77
N HIS A 226 -5.09 30.21 21.60
CA HIS A 226 -4.58 30.03 22.96
C HIS A 226 -5.58 30.53 23.99
N SER A 227 -5.95 29.68 24.94
CA SER A 227 -6.89 30.03 26.01
C SER A 227 -6.24 30.77 27.19
N GLY A 228 -4.98 31.19 27.08
CA GLY A 228 -4.29 31.92 28.13
C GLY A 228 -2.87 32.38 27.74
N ALA A 229 -2.19 33.03 28.68
CA ALA A 229 -0.91 33.71 28.47
C ALA A 229 0.35 32.82 28.42
N HIS A 230 0.22 31.49 28.37
CA HIS A 230 1.36 30.56 28.45
C HIS A 230 2.24 30.73 29.69
N GLY A 231 1.66 31.14 30.82
CA GLY A 231 2.42 31.42 32.05
C GLY A 231 3.22 32.73 32.01
N ASN A 232 3.09 33.51 30.93
CA ASN A 232 3.73 34.81 30.75
C ASN A 232 2.68 35.94 30.53
N PRO A 233 1.86 36.30 31.54
CA PRO A 233 0.82 37.32 31.40
C PRO A 233 1.34 38.69 30.95
N LYS A 234 2.57 39.04 31.35
CA LYS A 234 3.20 40.31 30.96
C LYS A 234 3.45 40.44 29.45
N CYS A 235 3.72 39.31 28.78
CA CYS A 235 3.96 39.27 27.33
C CYS A 235 2.67 39.06 26.52
N HIS A 236 1.57 38.72 27.20
CA HIS A 236 0.26 38.46 26.58
C HIS A 236 -0.84 39.24 27.33
N PRO A 237 -0.81 40.59 27.31
CA PRO A 237 -1.81 41.43 27.98
C PRO A 237 -3.12 41.52 27.16
N TYR A 238 -3.61 40.37 26.68
CA TYR A 238 -4.79 40.26 25.82
C TYR A 238 -5.95 39.67 26.61
N LYS A 239 -7.18 40.18 26.41
CA LYS A 239 -8.41 39.69 27.07
C LYS A 239 -8.23 39.54 28.60
N GLU A 240 -9.06 38.74 29.27
CA GLU A 240 -9.09 38.64 30.74
C GLU A 240 -8.04 37.68 31.30
N HIS A 241 -7.67 36.64 30.53
CA HIS A 241 -6.74 35.59 30.96
C HIS A 241 -5.49 35.46 30.07
N GLY A 242 -5.28 36.40 29.14
CA GLY A 242 -4.18 36.36 28.18
C GLY A 242 -4.50 35.60 26.90
N GLU A 243 -5.78 35.42 26.58
CA GLU A 243 -6.19 34.65 25.40
C GLU A 243 -5.83 35.38 24.11
N HIS A 244 -5.21 34.66 23.18
CA HIS A 244 -4.70 35.24 21.95
C HIS A 244 -4.70 34.22 20.81
N VAL A 245 -4.52 34.71 19.58
CA VAL A 245 -4.52 33.90 18.36
C VAL A 245 -3.28 34.27 17.55
N HIS A 246 -2.56 33.27 17.06
CA HIS A 246 -1.56 33.46 16.01
C HIS A 246 -2.17 33.02 14.68
N GLU A 247 -2.20 33.94 13.71
CA GLU A 247 -2.60 33.64 12.34
C GLU A 247 -1.35 33.56 11.46
N TYR A 248 -1.24 32.46 10.73
CA TYR A 248 -0.13 32.22 9.82
C TYR A 248 -0.60 32.57 8.41
N MET A 249 -0.24 33.77 7.98
CA MET A 249 -0.53 34.27 6.64
C MET A 249 0.43 33.61 5.65
N ARG A 250 -0.12 33.15 4.51
CA ARG A 250 0.70 32.73 3.38
C ARG A 250 1.30 33.98 2.74
N GLU A 251 2.62 34.06 2.66
CA GLU A 251 3.23 34.85 1.60
C GLU A 251 2.91 34.15 0.28
N GLU A 252 1.89 34.63 -0.43
CA GLU A 252 1.77 34.32 -1.85
C GLU A 252 3.04 34.85 -2.50
N ASN A 253 3.89 33.96 -3.01
CA ASN A 253 5.16 34.29 -3.63
C ASN A 253 5.01 35.55 -4.48
N ALA A 254 5.60 36.64 -3.97
CA ALA A 254 6.16 37.71 -4.77
C ALA A 254 7.04 37.02 -5.81
N HIS A 255 6.51 36.88 -7.02
CA HIS A 255 7.34 36.66 -8.18
C HIS A 255 8.15 37.94 -8.35
N VAL A 256 9.34 37.93 -7.74
CA VAL A 256 10.42 38.82 -8.13
C VAL A 256 10.65 38.58 -9.62
N ARG A 257 10.64 39.70 -10.33
CA ARG A 257 10.80 39.88 -11.78
C ARG A 257 11.95 39.09 -12.38
#